data_AF-X0TJ85-F1
#
_entry.id   AF-X0TJ85-F1
#
_cell.length_a   1.000
_cell.length_b   1.000
_cell.length_c   1.000
_cell.angle_alpha   90.00
_cell.angle_beta   90.00
_cell.angle_gamma   90.00
#
_symmetry.space_group_name_H-M   'P 1'
#
loop_
_entity.id
_entity.type
_entity.pdbx_description
1 polymer ?
#
loop_
_entity_poly.entity_id
_entity_poly.type
_entity_poly.pdbx_seq_one_letter_code
_entity_poly.pdbx_strand_id
1 'polypeptide(L)'
;MKQQGIVRRVSGLISIPVILAGMSVLFLLTCHLPRRTTDEYVPPQLISANVISFYPPEAYEKQLEGTVTLQIHIGINGYVGMTGIFKSSGYDILDEAALTLARTVRFKPGQKYGKAQDQWIIWPVVFELSSLPISALNLVEWQRRALQYQAYASDGNSLKRRMAQNSLFDHYVDLGKRMIENRSIFPNETIMGIVTPPIRNSWIEYQDVWPIAFVLFQDYIERFPDSRNVARAERHLVDYVKNEISFLKAALTNGSPLAGARQRLLN
;
A
#
# COMPACT_ATOMS: atom_id res chain seq x y z
N MET A 1 76.27 -64.12 11.83
CA MET A 1 77.09 -63.74 10.66
C MET A 1 76.83 -62.28 10.36
N LYS A 2 77.70 -61.36 10.82
CA LYS A 2 78.55 -60.44 10.02
C LYS A 2 77.77 -59.64 8.97
N GLN A 3 77.83 -58.32 8.83
CA GLN A 3 78.63 -57.26 9.46
C GLN A 3 78.03 -55.90 8.99
N GLN A 4 78.11 -54.87 9.82
CA GLN A 4 77.96 -53.47 9.38
C GLN A 4 79.14 -53.06 8.48
N GLY A 5 78.96 -52.07 7.60
CA GLY A 5 80.04 -51.49 6.81
C GLY A 5 79.66 -50.17 6.13
N ILE A 6 80.02 -49.07 6.78
CA ILE A 6 80.05 -47.69 6.27
C ILE A 6 81.21 -47.53 5.27
N VAL A 7 81.01 -46.87 4.11
CA VAL A 7 82.10 -46.26 3.32
C VAL A 7 81.70 -44.93 2.68
N ARG A 8 82.29 -43.85 3.24
CA ARG A 8 82.89 -42.62 2.68
C ARG A 8 82.28 -41.85 1.49
N ARG A 9 82.07 -40.55 1.78
CA ARG A 9 82.27 -39.33 0.95
C ARG A 9 83.22 -39.49 -0.24
N VAL A 10 82.83 -38.96 -1.40
CA VAL A 10 83.70 -38.12 -2.24
C VAL A 10 82.88 -36.95 -2.83
N SER A 11 83.50 -35.79 -2.72
CA SER A 11 83.13 -34.44 -3.14
C SER A 11 83.12 -34.21 -4.64
N GLY A 12 82.16 -33.41 -5.11
CA GLY A 12 82.13 -32.82 -6.45
C GLY A 12 81.31 -31.54 -6.43
N LEU A 13 81.94 -30.43 -6.06
CA LEU A 13 81.45 -29.08 -6.33
C LEU A 13 81.67 -28.79 -7.83
N ILE A 14 80.61 -28.49 -8.58
CA ILE A 14 80.71 -27.71 -9.82
C ILE A 14 79.64 -26.63 -9.75
N SER A 15 80.10 -25.37 -9.83
CA SER A 15 79.29 -24.16 -9.83
C SER A 15 78.66 -23.90 -11.20
N ILE A 16 77.36 -23.53 -11.21
CA ILE A 16 76.69 -22.33 -11.78
C ILE A 16 77.16 -21.88 -13.21
N PRO A 17 76.26 -21.64 -14.20
CA PRO A 17 75.21 -20.60 -14.14
C PRO A 17 73.84 -20.96 -14.76
N VAL A 18 72.71 -20.62 -14.12
CA VAL A 18 71.93 -19.37 -14.32
C VAL A 18 71.90 -18.90 -15.76
N ILE A 19 70.77 -19.14 -16.44
CA ILE A 19 70.18 -18.50 -17.64
C ILE A 19 69.09 -19.53 -18.04
N LEU A 20 67.78 -19.29 -17.95
CA LEU A 20 67.03 -18.32 -18.73
C LEU A 20 65.66 -18.16 -18.04
N ALA A 21 65.41 -16.96 -17.51
CA ALA A 21 64.07 -16.52 -17.19
C ALA A 21 63.32 -16.27 -18.50
N GLY A 22 62.13 -16.86 -18.64
CA GLY A 22 61.23 -16.51 -19.74
C GLY A 22 60.46 -17.70 -20.25
N MET A 23 59.39 -18.08 -19.54
CA MET A 23 58.25 -18.87 -20.04
C MET A 23 57.24 -19.16 -18.90
N SER A 24 56.93 -18.19 -18.04
CA SER A 24 55.87 -18.34 -17.02
C SER A 24 55.28 -17.01 -16.54
N VAL A 25 55.18 -16.02 -17.44
CA VAL A 25 54.34 -14.83 -17.22
C VAL A 25 53.45 -14.62 -18.45
N LEU A 26 52.77 -15.70 -18.86
CA LEU A 26 51.66 -15.64 -19.81
C LEU A 26 50.46 -16.41 -19.26
N PHE A 27 50.18 -16.18 -17.98
CA PHE A 27 48.96 -16.65 -17.29
C PHE A 27 48.43 -15.58 -16.31
N LEU A 28 48.69 -14.30 -16.60
CA LEU A 28 48.08 -13.14 -15.92
C LEU A 28 47.49 -12.15 -16.93
N LEU A 29 47.07 -12.67 -18.08
CA LEU A 29 46.05 -12.06 -18.94
C LEU A 29 44.83 -12.99 -18.93
N THR A 30 44.40 -13.41 -17.74
CA THR A 30 42.96 -13.65 -17.60
C THR A 30 42.34 -12.27 -17.75
N CYS A 31 41.77 -12.07 -18.94
CA CYS A 31 40.89 -10.95 -19.21
C CYS A 31 40.07 -10.69 -17.95
N HIS A 32 40.32 -9.57 -17.28
CA HIS A 32 39.25 -8.91 -16.58
C HIS A 32 38.33 -8.41 -17.69
N LEU A 33 37.60 -9.34 -18.29
CA LEU A 33 36.34 -9.02 -18.93
C LEU A 33 35.62 -8.21 -17.85
N PRO A 34 35.37 -6.91 -18.03
CA PRO A 34 34.43 -6.24 -17.15
C PRO A 34 33.21 -7.14 -17.18
N ARG A 35 32.79 -7.60 -16.00
CA ARG A 35 31.56 -8.37 -15.86
C ARG A 35 30.55 -7.59 -16.69
N ARG A 36 30.11 -8.13 -17.83
CA ARG A 36 28.97 -7.55 -18.53
C ARG A 36 27.88 -7.66 -17.47
N THR A 37 27.61 -6.56 -16.78
CA THR A 37 26.35 -6.37 -16.10
C THR A 37 25.36 -6.59 -17.22
N THR A 38 24.78 -7.79 -17.26
CA THR A 38 23.50 -8.01 -17.92
C THR A 38 22.67 -6.79 -17.58
N ASP A 39 22.19 -6.05 -18.58
CA ASP A 39 21.24 -4.95 -18.46
C ASP A 39 20.66 -4.86 -17.06
N GLU A 40 21.16 -3.93 -16.23
CA GLU A 40 20.75 -3.79 -14.84
C GLU A 40 19.31 -3.28 -14.83
N TYR A 41 18.39 -4.21 -15.05
CA TYR A 41 16.96 -4.00 -15.04
C TYR A 41 16.45 -4.31 -13.64
N VAL A 42 15.81 -3.33 -13.04
CA VAL A 42 15.16 -3.43 -11.75
C VAL A 42 13.65 -3.31 -12.00
N PRO A 43 12.83 -4.30 -11.63
CA PRO A 43 11.40 -4.22 -11.83
C PRO A 43 10.77 -3.16 -10.89
N PRO A 44 9.60 -2.62 -11.24
CA PRO A 44 8.84 -1.74 -10.38
C PRO A 44 8.49 -2.42 -9.07
N GLN A 45 8.49 -1.63 -8.00
CA GLN A 45 8.18 -2.13 -6.66
C GLN A 45 6.97 -1.40 -6.14
N LEU A 46 5.93 -2.14 -5.76
CA LEU A 46 4.75 -1.57 -5.10
C LEU A 46 5.18 -0.92 -3.77
N ILE A 47 4.82 0.35 -3.56
CA ILE A 47 5.13 1.05 -2.30
C ILE A 47 4.20 0.54 -1.20
N SER A 48 2.89 0.57 -1.47
CA SER A 48 1.85 0.01 -0.62
C SER A 48 0.56 -0.16 -1.42
N ALA A 49 -0.21 -1.19 -1.09
CA ALA A 49 -1.59 -1.34 -1.52
C ALA A 49 -2.41 -1.82 -0.32
N ASN A 50 -3.54 -1.16 -0.09
CA ASN A 50 -4.47 -1.55 0.96
C ASN A 50 -5.67 -2.28 0.34
N VAL A 51 -5.46 -3.54 -0.03
CA VAL A 51 -6.49 -4.38 -0.68
C VAL A 51 -7.78 -4.45 0.14
N ILE A 52 -7.64 -4.43 1.47
CA ILE A 52 -8.75 -4.51 2.43
C ILE A 52 -9.80 -3.43 2.18
N SER A 53 -9.38 -2.17 1.99
CA SER A 53 -10.31 -1.05 1.82
C SER A 53 -11.06 -1.09 0.49
N PHE A 54 -10.62 -1.95 -0.44
CA PHE A 54 -11.28 -2.18 -1.71
C PHE A 54 -12.01 -3.54 -1.76
N TYR A 55 -11.97 -4.35 -0.69
CA TYR A 55 -12.75 -5.59 -0.65
C TYR A 55 -14.25 -5.24 -0.61
N PRO A 56 -15.02 -5.59 -1.66
CA PRO A 56 -16.44 -5.21 -1.73
C PRO A 56 -17.24 -5.83 -0.59
N PRO A 57 -18.06 -5.05 0.13
CA PRO A 57 -18.88 -5.58 1.21
C PRO A 57 -19.82 -6.72 0.78
N GLU A 58 -20.39 -6.66 -0.42
CA GLU A 58 -21.27 -7.70 -0.95
C GLU A 58 -20.49 -8.98 -1.31
N ALA A 59 -19.22 -8.85 -1.72
CA ALA A 59 -18.35 -9.99 -1.95
C ALA A 59 -18.01 -10.67 -0.62
N TYR A 60 -17.77 -9.89 0.43
CA TYR A 60 -17.55 -10.39 1.78
C TYR A 60 -18.76 -11.17 2.31
N GLU A 61 -19.99 -10.64 2.19
CA GLU A 61 -21.22 -11.34 2.60
C GLU A 61 -21.40 -12.69 1.91
N LYS A 62 -21.09 -12.72 0.61
CA LYS A 62 -21.21 -13.92 -0.24
C LYS A 62 -20.00 -14.84 -0.13
N GLN A 63 -19.03 -14.51 0.72
CA GLN A 63 -17.78 -15.25 0.90
C GLN A 63 -17.00 -15.46 -0.42
N LEU A 64 -17.02 -14.46 -1.30
CA LEU A 64 -16.36 -14.53 -2.60
C LEU A 64 -14.88 -14.20 -2.45
N GLU A 65 -14.02 -15.17 -2.72
CA GLU A 65 -12.57 -15.02 -2.73
C GLU A 65 -12.02 -15.24 -4.13
N GLY A 66 -10.86 -14.68 -4.41
CA GLY A 66 -10.21 -14.87 -5.70
C GLY A 66 -9.02 -13.98 -5.92
N THR A 67 -8.27 -14.28 -6.98
CA THR A 67 -7.16 -13.45 -7.45
C THR A 67 -7.54 -12.82 -8.78
N VAL A 68 -7.57 -11.50 -8.82
CA VAL A 68 -7.66 -10.75 -10.07
C VAL A 68 -6.25 -10.45 -10.52
N THR A 69 -5.87 -10.92 -11.70
CA THR A 69 -4.58 -10.56 -12.29
C THR A 69 -4.77 -9.38 -13.22
N LEU A 70 -4.14 -8.26 -12.90
CA LEU A 70 -4.20 -7.04 -13.70
C LEU A 70 -2.97 -6.92 -14.60
N GLN A 71 -3.17 -6.33 -15.78
CA GLN A 71 -2.11 -5.77 -16.60
C GLN A 71 -2.13 -4.24 -16.41
N ILE A 72 -1.05 -3.68 -15.88
CA ILE A 72 -0.98 -2.24 -15.57
C ILE A 72 0.27 -1.60 -16.16
N HIS A 73 0.13 -0.38 -16.65
CA HIS A 73 1.24 0.46 -17.09
C HIS A 73 1.71 1.35 -15.95
N ILE A 74 2.99 1.28 -15.62
CA ILE A 74 3.63 2.11 -14.60
C ILE A 74 4.50 3.13 -15.32
N GLY A 75 4.22 4.42 -15.09
CA GLY A 75 5.00 5.51 -15.63
C GLY A 75 6.35 5.69 -14.92
N ILE A 76 7.26 6.46 -15.52
CA ILE A 76 8.57 6.83 -14.93
C ILE A 76 8.47 7.57 -13.59
N ASN A 77 7.30 8.16 -13.30
CA ASN A 77 6.98 8.85 -12.05
C ASN A 77 6.42 7.89 -10.97
N GLY A 78 6.23 6.62 -11.30
CA GLY A 78 5.69 5.60 -10.41
C GLY A 78 4.16 5.53 -10.34
N TYR A 79 3.45 6.37 -11.10
CA TYR A 79 1.99 6.34 -11.15
C TYR A 79 1.50 5.25 -12.10
N VAL A 80 0.37 4.65 -11.75
CA VAL A 80 -0.34 3.72 -12.63
C VAL A 80 -1.12 4.52 -13.68
N GLY A 81 -0.86 4.24 -14.95
CA GLY A 81 -1.57 4.82 -16.08
C GLY A 81 -2.71 3.90 -16.54
N MET A 82 -2.51 3.24 -17.67
CA MET A 82 -3.49 2.31 -18.21
C MET A 82 -3.58 1.02 -17.38
N THR A 83 -4.80 0.54 -17.16
CA THR A 83 -5.10 -0.67 -16.40
C THR A 83 -6.07 -1.56 -17.17
N GLY A 84 -5.87 -2.88 -17.14
CA GLY A 84 -6.80 -3.86 -17.68
C GLY A 84 -6.76 -5.17 -16.92
N ILE A 85 -7.79 -6.00 -17.09
CA ILE A 85 -7.86 -7.35 -16.52
C ILE A 85 -7.07 -8.28 -17.44
N PHE A 86 -6.00 -8.87 -16.91
CA PHE A 86 -5.25 -9.94 -17.58
C PHE A 86 -5.90 -11.30 -17.33
N LYS A 87 -6.38 -11.53 -16.10
CA LYS A 87 -7.14 -12.71 -15.72
C LYS A 87 -8.16 -12.34 -14.65
N SER A 88 -9.42 -12.67 -14.90
CA SER A 88 -10.53 -12.49 -13.95
C SER A 88 -10.38 -13.41 -12.73
N SER A 89 -10.90 -12.96 -11.59
CA SER A 89 -11.13 -13.80 -10.41
C SER A 89 -12.26 -14.82 -10.60
N GLY A 90 -13.10 -14.63 -11.62
CA GLY A 90 -14.38 -15.32 -11.79
C GLY A 90 -15.58 -14.56 -11.19
N TYR A 91 -15.34 -13.41 -10.55
CA TYR A 91 -16.38 -12.57 -9.97
C TYR A 91 -16.19 -11.10 -10.39
N ASP A 92 -17.10 -10.56 -11.20
CA ASP A 92 -17.04 -9.19 -11.72
C ASP A 92 -16.87 -8.14 -10.61
N ILE A 93 -17.48 -8.37 -9.44
CA ILE A 93 -17.39 -7.45 -8.29
C ILE A 93 -15.97 -7.34 -7.73
N LEU A 94 -15.19 -8.43 -7.75
CA LEU A 94 -13.78 -8.41 -7.32
C LEU A 94 -12.89 -7.81 -8.41
N ASP A 95 -13.22 -8.06 -9.67
CA ASP A 95 -12.50 -7.52 -10.81
C ASP A 95 -12.57 -5.98 -10.86
N GLU A 96 -13.77 -5.41 -10.68
CA GLU A 96 -13.98 -3.96 -10.58
C GLU A 96 -13.28 -3.34 -9.36
N ALA A 97 -13.27 -4.05 -8.24
CA ALA A 97 -12.54 -3.63 -7.05
C ALA A 97 -11.02 -3.57 -7.28
N ALA A 98 -10.46 -4.58 -7.95
CA ALA A 98 -9.03 -4.60 -8.30
C ALA A 98 -8.68 -3.45 -9.25
N LEU A 99 -9.51 -3.17 -10.25
CA LEU A 99 -9.31 -2.03 -11.16
C LEU A 99 -9.37 -0.69 -10.41
N THR A 100 -10.25 -0.56 -9.43
CA THR A 100 -10.36 0.64 -8.60
C THR A 100 -9.12 0.81 -7.72
N LEU A 101 -8.66 -0.25 -7.05
CA LEU A 101 -7.42 -0.26 -6.27
C LEU A 101 -6.21 0.12 -7.14
N ALA A 102 -6.12 -0.40 -8.36
CA ALA A 102 -4.98 -0.13 -9.24
C ALA A 102 -4.81 1.36 -9.57
N ARG A 103 -5.88 2.15 -9.51
CA ARG A 103 -5.83 3.60 -9.76
C ARG A 103 -5.34 4.41 -8.57
N THR A 104 -5.29 3.82 -7.37
CA THR A 104 -4.89 4.53 -6.14
C THR A 104 -3.47 4.23 -5.71
N VAL A 105 -2.89 3.12 -6.17
CA VAL A 105 -1.56 2.67 -5.74
C VAL A 105 -0.42 3.37 -6.46
N ARG A 106 0.73 3.41 -5.80
CA ARG A 106 1.98 3.95 -6.33
C ARG A 106 3.10 2.92 -6.31
N PHE A 107 3.94 2.96 -7.33
CA PHE A 107 5.12 2.12 -7.47
C PHE A 107 6.39 2.97 -7.43
N LYS A 108 7.50 2.38 -7.00
CA LYS A 108 8.82 2.79 -7.48
C LYS A 108 8.92 2.33 -8.94
N PRO A 109 9.23 3.22 -9.90
CA PRO A 109 9.29 2.85 -11.31
C PRO A 109 10.38 1.81 -11.54
N GLY A 110 10.21 1.00 -12.59
CA GLY A 110 11.27 0.12 -13.05
C GLY A 110 12.46 0.93 -13.52
N GLN A 111 13.65 0.36 -13.46
CA GLN A 111 14.88 1.01 -13.91
C GLN A 111 15.61 0.13 -14.91
N LYS A 112 16.25 0.76 -15.88
CA LYS A 112 17.21 0.11 -16.77
C LYS A 112 18.49 0.94 -16.80
N TYR A 113 19.61 0.32 -16.44
CA TYR A 113 20.90 1.02 -16.28
C TYR A 113 20.81 2.24 -15.34
N GLY A 114 20.09 2.09 -14.22
CA GLY A 114 19.89 3.16 -13.23
C GLY A 114 18.98 4.30 -13.66
N LYS A 115 18.36 4.24 -14.85
CA LYS A 115 17.37 5.24 -15.31
C LYS A 115 15.97 4.68 -15.19
N ALA A 116 15.05 5.46 -14.60
CA ALA A 116 13.64 5.10 -14.54
C ALA A 116 13.06 4.93 -15.96
N GLN A 117 12.29 3.87 -16.15
CA GLN A 117 11.65 3.53 -17.41
C GLN A 117 10.19 3.17 -17.15
N ASP A 118 9.30 3.60 -18.04
CA ASP A 118 7.91 3.19 -18.00
C ASP A 118 7.77 1.76 -18.51
N GLN A 119 6.81 1.02 -17.96
CA GLN A 119 6.66 -0.38 -18.31
C GLN A 119 5.31 -0.97 -17.93
N TRP A 120 4.95 -2.02 -18.64
CA TRP A 120 3.82 -2.88 -18.30
C TRP A 120 4.25 -3.97 -17.33
N ILE A 121 3.42 -4.24 -16.33
CA ILE A 121 3.57 -5.40 -15.44
C ILE A 121 2.26 -6.18 -15.31
N ILE A 122 2.41 -7.43 -14.88
CA ILE A 122 1.31 -8.29 -14.45
C ILE A 122 1.28 -8.27 -12.92
N TRP A 123 0.18 -7.81 -12.34
CA TRP A 123 0.04 -7.64 -10.90
C TRP A 123 -1.16 -8.44 -10.36
N PRO A 124 -0.94 -9.48 -9.54
CA PRO A 124 -2.01 -10.20 -8.88
C PRO A 124 -2.54 -9.41 -7.67
N VAL A 125 -3.85 -9.15 -7.64
CA VAL A 125 -4.59 -8.61 -6.50
C VAL A 125 -5.37 -9.77 -5.89
N VAL A 126 -5.04 -10.12 -4.64
CA VAL A 126 -5.60 -11.28 -3.94
C VAL A 126 -6.66 -10.82 -2.94
N PHE A 127 -7.90 -11.25 -3.13
CA PHE A 127 -9.00 -11.09 -2.18
C PHE A 127 -9.20 -12.40 -1.41
N GLU A 128 -8.71 -12.44 -0.18
CA GLU A 128 -8.82 -13.60 0.70
C GLU A 128 -9.32 -13.16 2.08
N LEU A 129 -10.42 -13.75 2.55
CA LEU A 129 -11.05 -13.45 3.84
C LEU A 129 -10.12 -13.77 5.00
N SER A 130 -9.34 -14.86 4.88
CA SER A 130 -8.36 -15.30 5.89
C SER A 130 -7.24 -14.27 6.11
N SER A 131 -6.92 -13.49 5.06
CA SER A 131 -5.88 -12.46 5.09
C SER A 131 -6.34 -11.15 5.73
N LEU A 132 -7.66 -10.99 5.96
CA LEU A 132 -8.22 -9.81 6.60
C LEU A 132 -7.92 -9.84 8.10
N PRO A 133 -7.15 -8.88 8.65
CA PRO A 133 -7.02 -8.79 10.10
C PRO A 133 -8.40 -8.56 10.74
N ILE A 134 -8.62 -9.03 11.97
CA ILE A 134 -9.90 -8.86 12.67
C ILE A 134 -10.35 -7.39 12.71
N SER A 135 -9.40 -6.46 12.81
CA SER A 135 -9.66 -5.01 12.72
C SER A 135 -10.19 -4.57 11.34
N ALA A 136 -9.75 -5.20 10.26
CA ALA A 136 -10.24 -4.97 8.90
C ALA A 136 -11.63 -5.55 8.67
N LEU A 137 -11.94 -6.73 9.22
CA LEU A 137 -13.28 -7.32 9.17
C LEU A 137 -14.33 -6.38 9.77
N ASN A 138 -13.98 -5.70 10.86
CA ASN A 138 -14.84 -4.68 11.47
C ASN A 138 -15.08 -3.49 10.54
N LEU A 139 -14.09 -3.09 9.72
CA LEU A 139 -14.21 -1.96 8.79
C LEU A 139 -15.03 -2.32 7.55
N VAL A 140 -14.86 -3.53 7.01
CA VAL A 140 -15.68 -4.04 5.90
C VAL A 140 -17.15 -4.12 6.32
N GLU A 141 -17.43 -4.72 7.49
CA GLU A 141 -18.79 -4.77 8.05
C GLU A 141 -19.34 -3.37 8.36
N TRP A 142 -18.50 -2.47 8.83
CA TRP A 142 -18.88 -1.08 9.05
C TRP A 142 -19.26 -0.39 7.74
N GLN A 143 -18.45 -0.54 6.68
CA GLN A 143 -18.70 0.04 5.36
C GLN A 143 -20.02 -0.47 4.78
N ARG A 144 -20.25 -1.79 4.88
CA ARG A 144 -21.47 -2.45 4.47
C ARG A 144 -22.71 -1.83 5.09
N ARG A 145 -22.73 -1.72 6.43
CA ARG A 145 -23.86 -1.12 7.17
C ARG A 145 -24.09 0.33 6.77
N ALA A 146 -23.01 1.10 6.57
CA ALA A 146 -23.12 2.47 6.10
C ALA A 146 -23.81 2.55 4.73
N LEU A 147 -23.39 1.76 3.75
CA LEU A 147 -24.00 1.69 2.41
C LEU A 147 -25.47 1.24 2.49
N GLN A 148 -25.77 0.25 3.32
CA GLN A 148 -27.15 -0.21 3.55
C GLN A 148 -28.04 0.91 4.12
N TYR A 149 -27.55 1.64 5.13
CA TYR A 149 -28.30 2.77 5.67
C TYR A 149 -28.44 3.91 4.66
N GLN A 150 -27.41 4.21 3.86
CA GLN A 150 -27.50 5.22 2.78
C GLN A 150 -28.59 4.86 1.75
N ALA A 151 -28.67 3.59 1.36
CA ALA A 151 -29.70 3.11 0.45
C ALA A 151 -31.11 3.31 1.03
N TYR A 152 -31.33 2.91 2.29
CA TYR A 152 -32.63 3.08 2.94
C TYR A 152 -32.96 4.55 3.28
N ALA A 153 -31.96 5.37 3.56
CA ALA A 153 -32.12 6.80 3.83
C ALA A 153 -32.49 7.61 2.58
N SER A 154 -32.30 7.02 1.39
CA SER A 154 -32.66 7.63 0.11
C SER A 154 -34.09 7.29 -0.33
N ASP A 155 -34.76 6.36 0.36
CA ASP A 155 -36.15 5.97 0.09
C ASP A 155 -37.12 7.14 0.35
N GLY A 156 -38.27 7.16 -0.34
CA GLY A 156 -39.30 8.19 -0.23
C GLY A 156 -39.86 8.27 1.19
N ASN A 157 -40.43 9.44 1.55
CA ASN A 157 -40.73 9.98 2.89
C ASN A 157 -41.41 9.03 3.93
N SER A 158 -40.72 7.96 4.32
CA SER A 158 -41.21 6.86 5.15
C SER A 158 -40.56 6.89 6.54
N LEU A 159 -41.17 6.18 7.51
CA LEU A 159 -40.53 5.97 8.82
C LEU A 159 -39.16 5.27 8.67
N LYS A 160 -39.04 4.35 7.72
CA LYS A 160 -37.79 3.62 7.43
C LYS A 160 -36.66 4.57 7.02
N ARG A 161 -36.94 5.54 6.14
CA ARG A 161 -36.00 6.60 5.73
C ARG A 161 -35.41 7.32 6.95
N ARG A 162 -36.28 7.80 7.85
CA ARG A 162 -35.87 8.53 9.05
C ARG A 162 -35.06 7.68 10.03
N MET A 163 -35.46 6.42 10.21
CA MET A 163 -34.70 5.47 11.02
C MET A 163 -33.31 5.22 10.43
N ALA A 164 -33.22 5.01 9.12
CA ALA A 164 -31.95 4.81 8.42
C ALA A 164 -31.06 6.06 8.49
N GLN A 165 -31.63 7.26 8.33
CA GLN A 165 -30.91 8.52 8.52
C GLN A 165 -30.36 8.67 9.95
N ASN A 166 -31.11 8.27 10.99
CA ASN A 166 -30.62 8.26 12.37
C ASN A 166 -29.50 7.23 12.56
N SER A 167 -29.72 5.98 12.12
CA SER A 167 -28.73 4.91 12.25
C SER A 167 -27.44 5.23 11.51
N LEU A 168 -27.51 5.81 10.31
CA LEU A 168 -26.34 6.25 9.57
C LEU A 168 -25.57 7.33 10.32
N PHE A 169 -26.28 8.32 10.86
CA PHE A 169 -25.67 9.40 11.63
C PHE A 169 -24.92 8.85 12.86
N ASP A 170 -25.58 8.02 13.67
CA ASP A 170 -24.96 7.43 14.86
C ASP A 170 -23.77 6.52 14.49
N HIS A 171 -23.89 5.77 13.38
CA HIS A 171 -22.81 4.92 12.84
C HIS A 171 -21.57 5.72 12.41
N TYR A 172 -21.75 6.94 11.88
CA TYR A 172 -20.66 7.87 11.57
C TYR A 172 -20.05 8.48 12.83
N VAL A 173 -20.86 8.87 13.82
CA VAL A 173 -20.39 9.36 15.12
C VAL A 173 -19.49 8.34 15.81
N ASP A 174 -19.90 7.07 15.83
CA ASP A 174 -19.14 5.99 16.44
C ASP A 174 -17.77 5.79 15.80
N LEU A 175 -17.68 5.85 14.46
CA LEU A 175 -16.38 5.78 13.78
C LEU A 175 -15.50 6.98 14.11
N GLY A 176 -16.05 8.19 14.01
CA GLY A 176 -15.31 9.42 14.32
C GLY A 176 -14.74 9.41 15.74
N LYS A 177 -15.55 8.96 16.72
CA LYS A 177 -15.11 8.79 18.11
C LYS A 177 -13.96 7.77 18.23
N ARG A 178 -14.09 6.60 17.59
CA ARG A 178 -13.03 5.57 17.60
C ARG A 178 -11.73 6.07 16.99
N MET A 179 -11.79 6.87 15.93
CA MET A 179 -10.59 7.47 15.30
C MET A 179 -9.93 8.51 16.22
N ILE A 180 -10.72 9.26 17.00
CA ILE A 180 -10.20 10.20 18.01
C ILE A 180 -9.54 9.44 19.17
N GLU A 181 -10.17 8.37 19.65
CA GLU A 181 -9.69 7.57 20.78
C GLU A 181 -8.49 6.69 20.40
N ASN A 182 -8.46 6.19 19.16
CA ASN A 182 -7.40 5.35 18.63
C ASN A 182 -6.80 5.96 17.35
N ARG A 183 -5.77 6.77 17.57
CA ARG A 183 -4.97 7.46 16.53
C ARG A 183 -4.11 6.53 15.68
N SER A 184 -4.32 5.22 15.72
CA SER A 184 -3.70 4.28 14.79
C SER A 184 -4.68 3.78 13.72
N ILE A 185 -5.97 4.11 13.85
CA ILE A 185 -7.03 3.69 12.93
C ILE A 185 -7.36 4.85 11.98
N PHE A 186 -6.98 4.71 10.71
CA PHE A 186 -7.23 5.72 9.66
C PHE A 186 -7.84 5.08 8.40
N PRO A 187 -9.11 4.69 8.43
CA PRO A 187 -9.78 4.01 7.32
C PRO A 187 -10.24 5.03 6.27
N ASN A 188 -9.36 5.97 5.90
CA ASN A 188 -9.67 7.07 4.99
C ASN A 188 -10.12 6.55 3.63
N GLU A 189 -9.46 5.53 3.09
CA GLU A 189 -9.88 4.88 1.84
C GLU A 189 -11.30 4.31 1.93
N THR A 190 -11.64 3.65 3.05
CA THR A 190 -12.99 3.12 3.29
C THR A 190 -14.03 4.25 3.40
N ILE A 191 -13.70 5.36 4.07
CA ILE A 191 -14.54 6.56 4.14
C ILE A 191 -14.76 7.13 2.73
N MET A 192 -13.68 7.28 1.95
CA MET A 192 -13.75 7.81 0.59
C MET A 192 -14.57 6.90 -0.34
N GLY A 193 -14.57 5.59 -0.08
CA GLY A 193 -15.38 4.61 -0.79
C GLY A 193 -16.89 4.82 -0.65
N ILE A 194 -17.38 5.44 0.43
CA ILE A 194 -18.82 5.55 0.71
C ILE A 194 -19.41 6.96 0.56
N VAL A 195 -18.57 7.99 0.44
CA VAL A 195 -19.03 9.36 0.20
C VAL A 195 -19.30 9.60 -1.28
N THR A 196 -20.14 10.59 -1.58
CA THR A 196 -20.47 10.99 -2.94
C THR A 196 -19.23 11.46 -3.73
N PRO A 197 -19.24 11.34 -5.08
CA PRO A 197 -18.11 11.78 -5.90
C PRO A 197 -17.71 13.26 -5.72
N PRO A 198 -18.62 14.24 -5.57
CA PRO A 198 -18.23 15.63 -5.33
C PRO A 198 -17.45 15.81 -4.02
N ILE A 199 -17.91 15.17 -2.95
CA ILE A 199 -17.23 15.15 -1.66
C ILE A 199 -15.87 14.48 -1.78
N ARG A 200 -15.82 13.28 -2.38
CA ARG A 200 -14.58 12.53 -2.61
C ARG A 200 -13.54 13.37 -3.34
N ASN A 201 -13.92 13.99 -4.45
CA ASN A 201 -13.00 14.76 -5.27
C ASN A 201 -12.44 15.99 -4.55
N SER A 202 -13.22 16.57 -3.62
CA SER A 202 -12.77 17.71 -2.82
C SER A 202 -11.70 17.34 -1.79
N TRP A 203 -11.63 16.08 -1.38
CA TRP A 203 -10.78 15.63 -0.27
C TRP A 203 -9.73 14.57 -0.65
N ILE A 204 -9.73 14.07 -1.89
CA ILE A 204 -8.89 12.94 -2.31
C ILE A 204 -7.39 13.19 -2.12
N GLU A 205 -6.93 14.42 -2.30
CA GLU A 205 -5.51 14.79 -2.13
C GLU A 205 -5.04 14.69 -0.66
N TYR A 206 -5.97 14.68 0.29
CA TYR A 206 -5.67 14.66 1.73
C TYR A 206 -5.83 13.27 2.36
N GLN A 207 -6.31 12.27 1.60
CA GLN A 207 -6.66 10.96 2.15
C GLN A 207 -5.46 10.23 2.79
N ASP A 208 -4.23 10.50 2.34
CA ASP A 208 -3.01 9.87 2.85
C ASP A 208 -2.31 10.70 3.92
N VAL A 209 -2.79 11.93 4.14
CA VAL A 209 -2.11 12.94 4.96
C VAL A 209 -2.76 13.06 6.34
N TRP A 210 -4.08 12.97 6.41
CA TRP A 210 -4.83 13.34 7.61
C TRP A 210 -6.10 12.51 7.83
N PRO A 211 -6.52 12.22 9.08
CA PRO A 211 -7.80 11.55 9.37
C PRO A 211 -8.98 12.41 8.92
N ILE A 212 -9.85 11.87 8.07
CA ILE A 212 -10.91 12.64 7.39
C ILE A 212 -12.34 12.24 7.79
N ALA A 213 -12.55 11.75 9.02
CA ALA A 213 -13.88 11.31 9.44
C ALA A 213 -14.95 12.41 9.35
N PHE A 214 -14.55 13.68 9.46
CA PHE A 214 -15.46 14.83 9.31
C PHE A 214 -16.17 14.88 7.95
N VAL A 215 -15.56 14.29 6.90
CA VAL A 215 -16.10 14.22 5.55
C VAL A 215 -17.40 13.39 5.51
N LEU A 216 -17.56 12.42 6.41
CA LEU A 216 -18.80 11.65 6.54
C LEU A 216 -20.00 12.54 6.93
N PHE A 217 -19.76 13.53 7.81
CA PHE A 217 -20.81 14.47 8.22
C PHE A 217 -21.09 15.48 7.13
N GLN A 218 -20.07 15.90 6.37
CA GLN A 218 -20.29 16.74 5.20
C GLN A 218 -21.18 16.02 4.17
N ASP A 219 -20.84 14.77 3.81
CA ASP A 219 -21.66 13.96 2.90
C ASP A 219 -23.09 13.78 3.42
N TYR A 220 -23.25 13.53 4.73
CA TYR A 220 -24.56 13.38 5.34
C TYR A 220 -25.44 14.63 5.19
N ILE A 221 -24.87 15.82 5.45
CA ILE A 221 -25.58 17.11 5.35
C ILE A 221 -26.02 17.35 3.91
N GLU A 222 -25.13 17.11 2.95
CA GLU A 222 -25.41 17.33 1.52
C GLU A 222 -26.42 16.31 0.98
N ARG A 223 -26.34 15.05 1.41
CA ARG A 223 -27.21 13.97 0.93
C ARG A 223 -28.62 14.01 1.53
N PHE A 224 -28.74 14.46 2.79
CA PHE A 224 -30.00 14.45 3.54
C PHE A 224 -30.31 15.81 4.19
N PRO A 225 -30.48 16.88 3.40
CA PRO A 225 -30.73 18.23 3.93
C PRO A 225 -32.05 18.34 4.70
N ASP A 226 -32.98 17.41 4.49
CA ASP A 226 -34.27 17.31 5.20
C ASP A 226 -34.18 16.53 6.53
N SER A 227 -33.03 15.93 6.84
CA SER A 227 -32.85 15.12 8.04
C SER A 227 -32.90 15.99 9.31
N ARG A 228 -33.51 15.44 10.37
CA ARG A 228 -33.49 16.05 11.71
C ARG A 228 -32.10 16.10 12.34
N ASN A 229 -31.13 15.36 11.78
CA ASN A 229 -29.76 15.31 12.30
C ASN A 229 -28.82 16.34 11.65
N VAL A 230 -29.25 17.15 10.69
CA VAL A 230 -28.35 18.12 10.00
C VAL A 230 -27.58 19.00 11.01
N ALA A 231 -28.28 19.63 11.95
CA ALA A 231 -27.63 20.46 12.98
C ALA A 231 -26.74 19.66 13.96
N ARG A 232 -26.97 18.34 14.10
CA ARG A 232 -26.05 17.47 14.86
C ARG A 232 -24.82 17.13 14.02
N ALA A 233 -24.99 16.82 12.73
CA ALA A 233 -23.91 16.54 11.79
C ALA A 233 -22.97 17.73 11.63
N GLU A 234 -23.49 18.94 11.48
CA GLU A 234 -22.70 20.17 11.41
C GLU A 234 -21.81 20.34 12.66
N ARG A 235 -22.38 20.12 13.85
CA ARG A 235 -21.63 20.19 15.11
C ARG A 235 -20.54 19.13 15.18
N HIS A 236 -20.84 17.88 14.85
CA HIS A 236 -19.86 16.80 14.85
C HIS A 236 -18.73 17.02 13.83
N LEU A 237 -19.03 17.58 12.66
CA LEU A 237 -18.03 17.99 11.68
C LEU A 237 -17.06 19.00 12.31
N VAL A 238 -17.60 20.09 12.86
CA VAL A 238 -16.81 21.17 13.47
C VAL A 238 -16.00 20.66 14.66
N ASP A 239 -16.61 19.87 15.54
CA ASP A 239 -15.98 19.35 16.75
C ASP A 239 -14.86 18.37 16.42
N TYR A 240 -15.03 17.51 15.41
CA TYR A 240 -13.96 16.63 14.93
C TYR A 240 -12.75 17.44 14.46
N VAL A 241 -12.97 18.44 13.58
CA VAL A 241 -11.88 19.29 13.06
C VAL A 241 -11.19 20.07 14.19
N LYS A 242 -11.94 20.60 15.16
CA LYS A 242 -11.35 21.27 16.34
C LYS A 242 -10.50 20.33 17.19
N ASN A 243 -10.96 19.09 17.37
CA ASN A 243 -10.22 18.06 18.10
C ASN A 243 -8.88 17.75 17.42
N GLU A 244 -8.91 17.55 16.10
CA GLU A 244 -7.73 17.34 15.25
C GLU A 244 -6.72 18.50 15.34
N ILE A 245 -7.19 19.76 15.20
CA ILE A 245 -6.34 20.94 15.33
C ILE A 245 -5.70 21.02 16.72
N SER A 246 -6.46 20.70 17.77
CA SER A 246 -5.96 20.72 19.16
C SER A 246 -4.88 19.66 19.37
N PHE A 247 -5.09 18.46 18.83
CA PHE A 247 -4.11 17.38 18.85
C PHE A 247 -2.80 17.78 18.13
N LEU A 248 -2.90 18.37 16.94
CA LEU A 248 -1.74 18.86 16.19
C LEU A 248 -0.94 19.91 16.96
N LYS A 249 -1.63 20.90 17.55
CA LYS A 249 -0.98 21.95 18.36
C LYS A 249 -0.23 21.35 19.55
N ALA A 250 -0.82 20.39 20.24
CA ALA A 250 -0.17 19.69 21.36
C ALA A 250 1.06 18.87 20.88
N ALA A 251 0.96 18.21 19.73
CA ALA A 251 2.05 17.40 19.19
C ALA A 251 3.26 18.24 18.72
N LEU A 252 3.01 19.47 18.25
CA LEU A 252 4.06 20.43 17.83
C LEU A 252 4.76 21.08 19.04
N THR A 253 4.04 21.34 20.13
CA THR A 253 4.58 22.00 21.32
C THR A 253 5.41 21.06 22.21
N ASN A 254 5.08 19.77 22.22
CA ASN A 254 5.71 18.79 23.11
C ASN A 254 6.90 18.00 22.51
N GLY A 255 7.50 18.42 21.38
CA GLY A 255 8.68 17.73 20.79
C GLY A 255 8.40 16.34 20.17
N SER A 256 7.11 16.06 19.92
CA SER A 256 6.47 14.96 19.19
C SER A 256 6.73 13.47 19.50
N PRO A 257 5.65 12.75 19.88
CA PRO A 257 5.43 11.32 19.60
C PRO A 257 5.13 11.00 18.12
N LEU A 258 5.05 12.00 17.22
CA LEU A 258 4.74 11.80 15.79
C LEU A 258 5.93 11.26 14.97
N ALA A 259 6.94 10.65 15.57
CA ALA A 259 8.01 9.98 14.82
C ALA A 259 7.45 9.00 13.76
N GLY A 260 6.33 8.33 14.05
CA GLY A 260 5.65 7.45 13.10
C GLY A 260 4.83 8.14 11.99
N ALA A 261 4.34 9.37 12.20
CA ALA A 261 3.59 10.13 11.19
C ALA A 261 4.53 10.97 10.30
N ARG A 262 5.61 11.49 10.89
CA ARG A 262 6.66 12.25 10.19
C ARG A 262 7.36 11.41 9.11
N GLN A 263 7.50 10.09 9.31
CA GLN A 263 8.15 9.20 8.36
C GLN A 263 7.34 8.93 7.08
N ARG A 264 6.02 9.20 7.09
CA ARG A 264 5.15 9.05 5.90
C ARG A 264 4.95 10.36 5.13
N LEU A 265 5.03 11.50 5.82
CA LEU A 265 4.96 12.82 5.19
C LEU A 265 6.26 13.23 4.46
N LEU A 266 7.37 12.51 4.71
CA LEU A 266 8.68 12.80 4.15
C LEU A 266 9.16 11.80 3.08
N ASN A 267 8.31 10.85 2.65
CA ASN A 267 8.64 9.84 1.63
C ASN A 267 7.69 9.92 0.43
#